data_AF-A0A8H6EDR4-F1
#
_entry.id   AF-A0A8H6EDR4-F1
#
_cell.length_a   1.000
_cell.length_b   1.000
_cell.length_c   1.000
_cell.angle_alpha   90.00
_cell.angle_beta   90.00
_cell.angle_gamma   90.00
#
_symmetry.space_group_name_H-M   'P 1'
#
loop_
_entity.id
_entity.type
_entity.pdbx_description
1 polymer ?
#
loop_
_entity_poly.entity_id
_entity_poly.type
_entity_poly.pdbx_seq_one_letter_code
_entity_poly.pdbx_strand_id
1 'polypeptide(L)'
;MVSLWMLGTCARNIERDGNSDGLQERGDEIQLFVHSGALHTAKHLETEKLAQTIWVSTPQEILVRESNNLYTENYAHAYRDVHLVYQLSLRWILSGNSSCVDAATAATLNGWSTNLIGIWGNKDIFLAAGLYGYQFANSGELL
;
A
#
# COMPACT_ATOMS: atom_id res chain seq x y z
N MET A 1 32.69 25.00 5.98
CA MET A 1 32.09 24.51 7.23
C MET A 1 30.94 23.59 6.86
N VAL A 2 30.89 22.43 7.53
CA VAL A 2 30.16 21.22 7.15
C VAL A 2 28.69 21.29 7.61
N SER A 3 27.83 20.52 6.92
CA SER A 3 26.72 19.71 7.47
C SER A 3 25.32 20.04 6.94
N LEU A 4 24.91 19.31 5.90
CA LEU A 4 23.58 18.69 5.88
C LEU A 4 23.61 17.37 5.10
N TRP A 5 24.31 16.39 5.67
CA TRP A 5 23.81 15.02 5.60
C TRP A 5 22.51 14.97 6.40
N MET A 6 21.43 14.46 5.83
CA MET A 6 20.51 13.51 6.48
C MET A 6 19.35 13.12 5.52
N LEU A 7 19.52 11.97 4.86
CA LEU A 7 18.50 10.90 4.72
C LEU A 7 17.33 11.02 3.72
N GLY A 8 17.34 11.91 2.72
CA GLY A 8 16.17 12.07 1.83
C GLY A 8 16.29 11.58 0.38
N THR A 9 17.40 10.98 -0.05
CA THR A 9 17.71 10.96 -1.50
C THR A 9 18.26 9.66 -2.06
N CYS A 10 18.24 8.57 -1.30
CA CYS A 10 18.81 7.29 -1.73
C CYS A 10 18.09 6.61 -2.92
N ALA A 11 16.99 7.19 -3.44
CA ALA A 11 16.37 6.74 -4.70
C ALA A 11 16.79 7.56 -5.94
N ARG A 12 17.69 8.54 -5.82
CA ARG A 12 17.91 9.54 -6.90
C ARG A 12 19.17 9.39 -7.74
N ASN A 13 19.92 8.30 -7.60
CA ASN A 13 21.07 8.02 -8.47
C ASN A 13 21.09 6.54 -8.85
N ILE A 14 20.31 6.17 -9.88
CA ILE A 14 20.63 5.00 -10.69
C ILE A 14 21.83 5.42 -11.56
N GLU A 15 23.03 5.06 -11.11
CA GLU A 15 24.24 5.15 -11.92
C GLU A 15 24.05 4.24 -13.14
N ARG A 16 24.01 4.84 -14.33
CA ARG A 16 23.96 4.15 -15.62
C ARG A 16 25.38 3.77 -16.03
N ASP A 17 25.81 2.56 -15.71
CA ASP A 17 26.99 1.96 -16.33
C ASP A 17 26.60 1.31 -17.68
N GLY A 18 27.50 1.46 -18.64
CA GLY A 18 27.23 1.36 -20.08
C GLY A 18 27.00 -0.04 -20.63
N ASN A 19 26.10 -0.83 -20.05
CA ASN A 19 25.64 -2.10 -20.63
C ASN A 19 24.19 -2.46 -20.26
N SER A 20 23.26 -1.53 -20.50
CA SER A 20 21.82 -1.84 -20.60
C SER A 20 21.18 -0.99 -21.71
N ASP A 21 21.23 -1.56 -22.91
CA ASP A 21 20.24 -1.47 -23.97
C ASP A 21 18.82 -1.08 -23.50
N GLY A 22 18.26 0.10 -23.81
CA GLY A 22 18.77 1.25 -24.56
C GLY A 22 17.86 2.47 -24.34
N LEU A 23 18.46 3.66 -24.30
CA LEU A 23 17.73 4.91 -24.40
C LEU A 23 17.34 5.17 -25.84
N GLN A 24 16.12 5.65 -26.06
CA GLN A 24 15.82 6.36 -27.29
C GLN A 24 15.45 7.79 -26.93
N GLU A 25 16.41 8.70 -27.04
CA GLU A 25 16.19 10.14 -26.89
C GLU A 25 15.41 10.64 -28.11
N ARG A 26 14.20 11.15 -27.87
CA ARG A 26 13.42 11.89 -28.86
C ARG A 26 13.14 13.26 -28.26
N GLY A 27 13.83 14.28 -28.79
CA GLY A 27 13.61 15.73 -28.64
C GLY A 27 12.86 16.21 -27.39
N ASP A 28 13.61 16.87 -26.51
CA ASP A 28 13.16 17.90 -25.56
C ASP A 28 12.26 17.46 -24.39
N GLU A 29 12.00 16.16 -24.23
CA GLU A 29 11.25 15.62 -23.09
C GLU A 29 12.02 14.45 -22.47
N ILE A 30 12.42 14.56 -21.20
CA ILE A 30 12.93 13.41 -20.43
C ILE A 30 11.73 12.49 -20.20
N GLN A 31 11.48 11.59 -21.14
CA GLN A 31 10.59 10.47 -20.94
C GLN A 31 11.28 9.56 -19.93
N LEU A 32 10.91 9.68 -18.65
CA LEU A 32 11.19 8.66 -17.66
C LEU A 32 10.74 7.33 -18.28
N PHE A 33 11.68 6.45 -18.62
CA PHE A 33 11.37 5.11 -19.12
C PHE A 33 10.79 4.31 -17.95
N VAL A 34 9.56 4.65 -17.57
CA VAL A 34 8.68 3.77 -16.85
C VAL A 34 8.44 2.63 -17.82
N HIS A 35 8.98 1.45 -17.51
CA HIS A 35 8.72 0.23 -18.28
C HIS A 35 7.21 0.18 -18.60
N SER A 36 6.83 -0.15 -19.83
CA SER A 36 5.43 -0.10 -20.26
C SER A 36 4.50 -0.82 -19.29
N GLY A 37 4.97 -1.90 -18.66
CA GLY A 37 4.29 -2.56 -17.54
C GLY A 37 3.97 -1.63 -16.36
N ALA A 38 4.94 -0.87 -15.85
CA ALA A 38 4.73 0.07 -14.75
C ALA A 38 3.79 1.24 -15.13
N LEU A 39 3.84 1.70 -16.38
CA LEU A 39 2.90 2.73 -16.86
C LEU A 39 1.46 2.18 -16.95
N HIS A 40 1.31 0.95 -17.43
CA HIS A 40 0.02 0.27 -17.47
C HIS A 40 -0.52 0.02 -16.05
N THR A 41 0.33 -0.38 -15.10
CA THR A 41 -0.05 -0.55 -13.70
C THR A 41 -0.50 0.76 -13.06
N ALA A 42 0.24 1.86 -13.26
CA ALA A 42 -0.15 3.17 -12.74
C ALA A 42 -1.53 3.59 -13.25
N LYS A 43 -1.78 3.48 -14.56
CA LYS A 43 -3.08 3.79 -15.17
C LYS A 43 -4.20 2.90 -14.63
N HIS A 44 -3.94 1.61 -14.43
CA HIS A 44 -4.91 0.69 -13.87
C HIS A 44 -5.30 1.12 -12.44
N LEU A 45 -4.31 1.40 -11.58
CA LEU A 45 -4.54 1.84 -10.20
C LEU A 45 -5.29 3.18 -10.11
N GLU A 46 -5.19 4.06 -11.11
CA GLU A 46 -6.00 5.29 -11.14
C GLU A 46 -7.49 5.02 -11.34
N THR A 47 -7.85 3.92 -11.99
CA THR A 47 -9.24 3.53 -12.25
C THR A 47 -9.82 2.59 -11.19
N GLU A 48 -8.96 1.90 -10.44
CA GLU A 48 -9.38 0.89 -9.47
C GLU A 48 -10.09 1.51 -8.26
N LYS A 49 -11.20 0.90 -7.84
CA LYS A 49 -12.04 1.40 -6.75
C LYS A 49 -11.30 1.44 -5.41
N LEU A 50 -10.52 0.39 -5.14
CA LEU A 50 -9.77 0.23 -3.89
C LEU A 50 -8.42 0.95 -3.92
N ALA A 51 -8.07 1.64 -5.00
CA ALA A 51 -6.83 2.40 -5.09
C ALA A 51 -7.05 3.91 -4.93
N GLN A 52 -8.20 4.33 -4.40
CA GLN A 52 -8.60 5.74 -4.32
C GLN A 52 -8.38 6.32 -2.92
N THR A 53 -7.87 7.55 -2.87
CA THR A 53 -7.62 8.29 -1.62
C THR A 53 -8.91 8.71 -0.89
N ILE A 54 -10.07 8.61 -1.55
CA ILE A 54 -11.39 8.94 -0.98
C ILE A 54 -12.04 7.79 -0.21
N TRP A 55 -11.45 6.59 -0.22
CA TRP A 55 -12.01 5.45 0.50
C TRP A 55 -12.01 5.70 2.01
N VAL A 56 -13.11 5.31 2.64
CA VAL A 56 -13.26 5.39 4.09
C VAL A 56 -13.14 3.97 4.65
N SER A 57 -12.03 3.71 5.32
CA SER A 57 -11.77 2.41 5.93
C SER A 57 -12.70 2.17 7.11
N THR A 58 -12.93 0.90 7.41
CA THR A 58 -13.92 0.46 8.39
C THR A 58 -13.26 -0.45 9.43
N PRO A 59 -12.34 0.09 10.24
CA PRO A 59 -11.63 -0.70 11.24
C PRO A 59 -12.61 -1.32 12.23
N GLN A 60 -12.43 -2.60 12.51
CA GLN A 60 -13.30 -3.36 13.42
C GLN A 60 -12.63 -3.52 14.78
N GLU A 61 -13.42 -3.44 15.85
CA GLU A 61 -12.94 -3.67 17.21
C GLU A 61 -12.57 -5.16 17.42
N ILE A 62 -13.45 -6.05 16.95
CA ILE A 62 -13.22 -7.50 16.92
C ILE A 62 -13.30 -7.97 15.48
N LEU A 63 -12.23 -8.59 14.99
CA LEU A 63 -12.21 -9.23 13.68
C LEU A 63 -12.78 -10.65 13.78
N VAL A 64 -13.89 -10.90 13.10
CA VAL A 64 -14.66 -12.13 13.18
C VAL A 64 -14.51 -12.92 11.89
N ARG A 65 -14.03 -14.16 12.02
CA ARG A 65 -13.98 -15.14 10.95
C ARG A 65 -14.72 -16.38 11.39
N GLU A 66 -15.78 -16.71 10.65
CA GLU A 66 -16.89 -17.57 11.06
C GLU A 66 -17.88 -16.86 12.00
N SER A 67 -19.14 -16.76 11.57
CA SER A 67 -20.22 -16.17 12.39
C SER A 67 -20.67 -17.13 13.49
N ASN A 68 -21.16 -16.59 14.60
CA ASN A 68 -21.85 -17.37 15.64
C ASN A 68 -23.12 -16.63 16.14
N ASN A 69 -23.64 -17.00 17.31
CA ASN A 69 -24.80 -16.36 17.92
C ASN A 69 -24.53 -14.99 18.55
N LEU A 70 -23.26 -14.59 18.72
CA LEU A 70 -22.84 -13.33 19.35
C LEU A 70 -22.23 -12.35 18.34
N TYR A 71 -21.63 -12.85 17.27
CA TYR A 71 -20.80 -12.11 16.33
C TYR A 71 -21.13 -12.49 14.88
N THR A 72 -21.25 -11.47 14.04
CA THR A 72 -21.35 -11.63 12.58
C THR A 72 -19.97 -11.55 11.97
N GLU A 73 -19.69 -12.42 10.99
CA GLU A 73 -18.45 -12.42 10.23
C GLU A 73 -18.20 -11.07 9.54
N ASN A 74 -16.99 -10.53 9.72
CA ASN A 74 -16.63 -9.19 9.25
C ASN A 74 -15.19 -9.10 8.70
N TYR A 75 -14.48 -10.23 8.52
CA TYR A 75 -13.09 -10.21 8.05
C TYR A 75 -12.89 -9.52 6.70
N ALA A 76 -13.97 -9.36 5.92
CA ALA A 76 -13.93 -8.67 4.65
C ALA A 76 -13.57 -7.19 4.74
N HIS A 77 -13.79 -6.57 5.89
CA HIS A 77 -13.33 -5.21 6.14
C HIS A 77 -11.80 -5.15 6.17
N ALA A 78 -11.14 -6.07 6.89
CA ALA A 78 -9.68 -6.10 7.01
C ALA A 78 -8.99 -6.27 5.65
N TYR A 79 -9.35 -7.30 4.87
CA TYR A 79 -8.64 -7.56 3.62
C TYR A 79 -8.90 -6.51 2.54
N ARG A 80 -10.07 -5.84 2.55
CA ARG A 80 -10.36 -4.76 1.59
C ARG A 80 -9.57 -3.51 1.94
N ASP A 81 -9.56 -3.15 3.21
CA ASP A 81 -8.85 -1.96 3.68
C ASP A 81 -7.34 -2.11 3.49
N VAL A 82 -6.76 -3.28 3.80
CA VAL A 82 -5.32 -3.51 3.60
C VAL A 82 -4.95 -3.63 2.11
N HIS A 83 -5.83 -4.17 1.26
CA HIS A 83 -5.62 -4.18 -0.19
C HIS A 83 -5.56 -2.76 -0.74
N LEU A 84 -6.38 -1.86 -0.21
CA LEU A 84 -6.31 -0.45 -0.54
C LEU A 84 -4.98 0.18 -0.13
N VAL A 85 -4.49 -0.10 1.09
CA VAL A 85 -3.19 0.40 1.54
C VAL A 85 -2.12 -0.03 0.56
N TYR A 86 -2.05 -1.33 0.23
CA TYR A 86 -1.10 -1.86 -0.74
C TYR A 86 -1.16 -1.14 -2.10
N GLN A 87 -2.36 -0.94 -2.64
CA GLN A 87 -2.55 -0.23 -3.92
C GLN A 87 -2.12 1.24 -3.84
N LEU A 88 -2.44 1.94 -2.75
CA LEU A 88 -2.00 3.31 -2.53
C LEU A 88 -0.49 3.42 -2.33
N SER A 89 0.15 2.46 -1.66
CA SER A 89 1.62 2.39 -1.55
C SER A 89 2.26 2.25 -2.92
N LEU A 90 1.71 1.38 -3.80
CA LEU A 90 2.20 1.27 -5.18
C LEU A 90 2.00 2.56 -5.98
N ARG A 91 0.84 3.23 -5.82
CA ARG A 91 0.61 4.53 -6.45
C ARG A 91 1.61 5.56 -5.97
N TRP A 92 1.95 5.58 -4.68
CA TRP A 92 2.96 6.45 -4.13
C TRP A 92 4.36 6.16 -4.71
N ILE A 93 4.78 4.89 -4.74
CA ILE A 93 6.09 4.50 -5.30
C ILE A 93 6.21 4.89 -6.78
N LEU A 94 5.14 4.73 -7.57
CA LEU A 94 5.15 5.02 -9.00
C LEU A 94 5.02 6.51 -9.33
N SER A 95 4.25 7.28 -8.55
CA SER A 95 3.93 8.69 -8.85
C SER A 95 4.63 9.71 -7.96
N GLY A 96 5.14 9.31 -6.80
CA GLY A 96 5.66 10.20 -5.76
C GLY A 96 4.59 11.03 -5.02
N ASN A 97 3.30 10.79 -5.25
CA ASN A 97 2.22 11.59 -4.66
C ASN A 97 1.99 11.24 -3.18
N SER A 98 2.36 12.16 -2.27
CA SER A 98 2.25 11.97 -0.82
C SER A 98 0.81 11.82 -0.33
N SER A 99 -0.19 12.33 -1.05
CA SER A 99 -1.60 12.16 -0.66
C SER A 99 -2.05 10.69 -0.63
N CYS A 100 -1.36 9.80 -1.36
CA CYS A 100 -1.58 8.36 -1.29
C CYS A 100 -1.11 7.79 0.05
N VAL A 101 0.05 8.23 0.55
CA VAL A 101 0.59 7.84 1.86
C VAL A 101 -0.29 8.37 2.98
N ASP A 102 -0.67 9.65 2.91
CA ASP A 102 -1.54 10.27 3.91
C ASP A 102 -2.86 9.51 4.04
N ALA A 103 -3.49 9.17 2.91
CA ALA A 103 -4.71 8.38 2.89
C ALA A 103 -4.47 6.94 3.42
N ALA A 104 -3.42 6.25 2.98
CA ALA A 104 -3.14 4.88 3.38
C ALA A 104 -2.86 4.75 4.89
N THR A 105 -2.03 5.65 5.45
CA THR A 105 -1.66 5.66 6.86
C THR A 105 -2.80 6.14 7.74
N ALA A 106 -3.42 7.29 7.42
CA ALA A 106 -4.43 7.90 8.26
C ALA A 106 -5.77 7.17 8.20
N ALA A 107 -6.22 6.74 7.01
CA ALA A 107 -7.54 6.11 6.88
C ALA A 107 -7.51 4.66 7.39
N THR A 108 -6.44 3.90 7.12
CA THR A 108 -6.46 2.46 7.33
C THR A 108 -5.57 1.99 8.47
N LEU A 109 -4.25 2.18 8.38
CA LEU A 109 -3.32 1.52 9.31
C LEU A 109 -3.50 2.03 10.75
N ASN A 110 -3.61 3.33 10.93
CA ASN A 110 -3.86 3.92 12.25
C ASN A 110 -5.24 3.51 12.79
N GLY A 111 -6.27 3.48 11.94
CA GLY A 111 -7.62 3.07 12.35
C GLY A 111 -7.65 1.62 12.84
N TRP A 112 -7.05 0.70 12.09
CA TRP A 112 -6.99 -0.71 12.49
C TRP A 112 -6.09 -0.94 13.71
N SER A 113 -4.93 -0.28 13.77
CA SER A 113 -4.02 -0.41 14.91
C SER A 113 -4.57 0.15 16.21
N THR A 114 -5.47 1.14 16.15
CA THR A 114 -6.07 1.75 17.35
C THR A 114 -7.37 1.06 17.77
N ASN A 115 -8.13 0.53 16.82
CA ASN A 115 -9.45 -0.05 17.10
C ASN A 115 -9.41 -1.56 17.36
N LEU A 116 -8.56 -2.33 16.67
CA LEU A 116 -8.59 -3.79 16.75
C LEU A 116 -8.02 -4.29 18.09
N ILE A 117 -8.91 -4.83 18.94
CA ILE A 117 -8.53 -5.37 20.27
C ILE A 117 -8.60 -6.90 20.33
N GLY A 118 -9.17 -7.55 19.32
CA GLY A 118 -9.33 -9.00 19.33
C GLY A 118 -9.67 -9.61 17.98
N ILE A 119 -9.39 -10.90 17.86
CA ILE A 119 -9.79 -11.73 16.72
C ILE A 119 -10.63 -12.88 17.27
N TRP A 120 -11.78 -13.13 16.67
CA TRP A 120 -12.74 -14.12 17.08
C TRP A 120 -13.09 -15.07 15.93
N GLY A 121 -13.36 -16.33 16.29
CA GLY A 121 -13.68 -17.42 15.36
C GLY A 121 -13.43 -18.77 16.04
N ASN A 122 -13.62 -19.86 15.29
CA ASN A 122 -13.27 -21.20 15.77
C ASN A 122 -11.79 -21.49 15.52
N LYS A 123 -11.45 -22.42 14.63
CA LYS A 123 -10.06 -22.73 14.25
C LYS A 123 -9.46 -21.70 13.30
N ASP A 124 -10.32 -20.93 12.63
CA ASP A 124 -9.92 -19.97 11.60
C ASP A 124 -9.33 -18.67 12.19
N ILE A 125 -9.30 -18.51 13.53
CA ILE A 125 -8.65 -17.36 14.18
C ILE A 125 -7.16 -17.28 13.88
N PHE A 126 -6.47 -18.43 13.84
CA PHE A 126 -5.03 -18.46 13.56
C PHE A 126 -4.76 -18.14 12.09
N LEU A 127 -5.65 -18.59 11.20
CA LEU A 127 -5.61 -18.23 9.79
C LEU A 127 -5.87 -16.73 9.60
N ALA A 128 -6.86 -16.16 10.30
CA ALA A 128 -7.17 -14.74 10.25
C ALA A 128 -5.98 -13.89 10.74
N ALA A 129 -5.43 -14.23 11.91
CA ALA A 129 -4.29 -13.54 12.49
C ALA A 129 -3.07 -13.57 11.56
N GLY A 130 -2.73 -14.76 11.02
CA GLY A 130 -1.59 -14.91 10.14
C GLY A 130 -1.78 -14.24 8.78
N LEU A 131 -2.90 -14.50 8.10
CA LEU A 131 -3.13 -14.03 6.73
C LEU A 131 -3.32 -12.51 6.68
N TYR A 132 -4.18 -11.95 7.53
CA TYR A 132 -4.45 -10.52 7.53
C TYR A 132 -3.31 -9.74 8.18
N GLY A 133 -2.72 -10.27 9.26
CA GLY A 133 -1.52 -9.68 9.84
C GLY A 133 -0.37 -9.57 8.84
N TYR A 134 -0.13 -10.61 8.03
CA TYR A 134 0.87 -10.57 6.96
C TYR A 134 0.58 -9.47 5.92
N GLN A 135 -0.69 -9.34 5.50
CA GLN A 135 -1.07 -8.29 4.55
C GLN A 135 -0.82 -6.89 5.12
N PHE A 136 -1.15 -6.69 6.41
CA PHE A 136 -0.93 -5.41 7.10
C PHE A 136 0.55 -5.10 7.25
N ALA A 137 1.35 -6.09 7.65
CA ALA A 137 2.80 -5.93 7.79
C ALA A 137 3.47 -5.58 6.45
N ASN A 138 3.15 -6.32 5.39
CA ASN A 138 3.70 -6.06 4.05
C ASN A 138 3.28 -4.68 3.52
N SER A 139 2.02 -4.28 3.74
CA SER A 139 1.55 -2.96 3.29
C SER A 139 2.15 -1.82 4.11
N GLY A 140 2.40 -2.05 5.41
CA GLY A 140 3.11 -1.12 6.28
C GLY A 140 4.60 -1.00 5.95
N GLU A 141 5.25 -2.06 5.46
CA GLU A 141 6.65 -2.02 5.02
C GLU A 141 6.84 -1.19 3.74
N LEU A 142 5.81 -1.13 2.89
CA LEU A 142 5.84 -0.35 1.64
C LEU A 142 5.62 1.16 1.84
N LEU A 143 5.26 1.63 3.04
CA LEU A 143 4.99 3.04 3.36
C LEU A 143 6.09 3.62 4.26
#